data_AF-A6HNE0-F1
#
_entry.id   AF-A6HNE0-F1
#
_cell.length_a   1.000
_cell.length_b   1.000
_cell.length_c   1.000
_cell.angle_alpha   90.00
_cell.angle_beta   90.00
_cell.angle_gamma   90.00
#
_symmetry.space_group_name_H-M   'P 1'
#
loop_
_entity.id
_entity.type
_entity.pdbx_description
1 polymer ?
#
loop_
_entity_poly.entity_id
_entity_poly.type
_entity_poly.pdbx_seq_one_letter_code
_entity_poly.pdbx_strand_id
1 'polypeptide(L)'
;MDPLSELQDDLTLDDTSQALNQLKLASIDEKNWPSDEMPDFPKSDDSKSSSPEPVTHLKWDDPYYDIARHQIVEVAGDDKYGRKIIVFSACRMPPSHQLDHSKLLG
;
A
#
# COMPACT_ATOMS: atom_id res chain seq x y z
N MET A 1 -31.54 32.46 3.06
CA MET A 1 -30.58 31.76 2.18
C MET A 1 -30.03 30.61 3.00
N ASP A 2 -30.41 29.39 2.61
CA ASP A 2 -30.04 28.16 3.31
C ASP A 2 -28.65 27.72 2.80
N PRO A 3 -27.62 27.60 3.65
CA PRO A 3 -26.26 27.24 3.25
C PRO A 3 -26.13 25.80 2.72
N LEU A 4 -27.21 24.99 2.80
CA LEU A 4 -27.23 23.64 2.24
C LEU A 4 -27.52 23.62 0.73
N SER A 5 -28.01 24.72 0.15
CA SER A 5 -28.37 24.76 -1.27
C SER A 5 -27.14 24.79 -2.19
N GLU A 6 -26.00 25.33 -1.75
CA GLU A 6 -24.77 25.45 -2.55
C GLU A 6 -23.97 24.12 -2.66
N LEU A 7 -24.23 23.16 -1.77
CA LEU A 7 -23.58 21.84 -1.81
C LEU A 7 -24.33 20.83 -2.68
N GLN A 8 -25.58 21.12 -3.04
CA GLN A 8 -26.42 20.25 -3.85
C GLN A 8 -26.11 20.36 -5.35
N ASP A 9 -25.52 21.48 -5.79
CA ASP A 9 -25.22 21.77 -7.20
C ASP A 9 -23.93 21.08 -7.69
N ASP A 10 -23.08 20.56 -6.81
CA ASP A 10 -21.80 19.90 -7.18
C ASP A 10 -21.94 18.38 -7.39
N LEU A 11 -23.15 17.84 -7.22
CA LEU A 11 -23.47 16.42 -7.49
C LEU A 11 -24.34 16.29 -8.74
N THR A 12 -23.99 17.00 -9.81
CA THR A 12 -24.58 16.70 -11.13
C THR A 12 -24.13 15.30 -11.54
N LEU A 13 -25.04 14.33 -11.33
CA LEU A 13 -24.87 12.91 -11.69
C LEU A 13 -24.42 12.72 -13.14
N ASP A 14 -24.78 13.66 -14.01
CA ASP A 14 -24.44 13.66 -15.42
C ASP A 14 -22.92 13.82 -15.66
N ASP A 15 -22.23 14.65 -14.87
CA ASP A 15 -20.80 14.92 -15.03
C ASP A 15 -19.94 13.72 -14.60
N THR A 16 -20.37 13.02 -13.53
CA THR A 16 -19.74 11.76 -13.10
C THR A 16 -19.89 10.65 -14.14
N SER A 17 -21.02 10.63 -14.86
CA SER A 17 -21.27 9.65 -15.92
C SER A 17 -20.37 9.91 -17.14
N GLN A 18 -20.09 11.18 -17.46
CA GLN A 18 -19.15 11.53 -18.52
C GLN A 18 -17.71 11.17 -18.14
N ALA A 19 -17.31 11.42 -16.89
CA ALA A 19 -15.99 11.02 -16.37
C ALA A 19 -15.78 9.50 -16.43
N LEU A 20 -16.82 8.70 -16.14
CA LEU A 20 -16.74 7.23 -16.23
C LEU A 20 -16.70 6.72 -17.67
N ASN A 21 -17.35 7.40 -18.62
CA ASN A 21 -17.27 7.04 -20.04
C ASN A 21 -15.88 7.30 -20.66
N GLN A 22 -15.09 8.22 -20.09
CA GLN A 22 -13.70 8.48 -20.50
C GLN A 22 -12.73 7.36 -20.05
N LEU A 23 -13.09 6.60 -19.02
CA LEU A 23 -12.33 5.45 -18.51
C LEU A 23 -12.63 4.14 -19.27
N LYS A 24 -13.32 4.24 -20.41
CA LYS A 24 -13.64 3.10 -21.26
C LYS A 24 -12.37 2.56 -21.90
N LEU A 25 -11.80 1.54 -21.28
CA LEU A 25 -10.71 0.73 -21.83
C LEU A 25 -11.10 0.28 -23.23
N ALA A 26 -10.27 0.62 -24.23
CA ALA A 26 -10.42 0.13 -25.58
C ALA A 26 -10.56 -1.40 -25.53
N SER A 27 -11.50 -1.94 -26.32
CA SER A 27 -11.71 -3.38 -26.46
C SER A 27 -10.36 -4.06 -26.58
N ILE A 28 -10.07 -5.00 -25.68
CA ILE A 28 -8.83 -5.77 -25.64
C ILE A 28 -8.76 -6.63 -26.91
N ASP A 29 -8.26 -6.03 -28.00
CA ASP A 29 -7.92 -6.79 -29.19
C ASP A 29 -6.75 -7.69 -28.81
N GLU A 30 -6.91 -8.97 -29.13
CA GLU A 30 -6.04 -10.05 -28.73
C GLU A 30 -4.60 -9.84 -29.22
N LYS A 31 -3.64 -10.17 -28.34
CA LYS A 31 -2.22 -10.46 -28.64
C LYS A 31 -1.45 -9.35 -29.39
N ASN A 32 -0.81 -8.48 -28.63
CA ASN A 32 0.51 -7.94 -29.01
C ASN A 32 1.41 -7.78 -27.76
N TRP A 33 1.54 -8.84 -26.97
CA TRP A 33 2.64 -8.92 -26.00
C TRP A 33 3.88 -9.38 -26.75
N PRO A 34 5.05 -8.74 -26.62
CA PRO A 34 6.25 -9.25 -27.28
C PRO A 34 6.45 -10.72 -26.87
N SER A 35 6.71 -11.58 -27.84
CA SER A 35 7.01 -12.99 -27.56
C SER A 35 8.13 -13.07 -26.55
N ASP A 36 7.98 -13.97 -25.59
CA ASP A 36 8.91 -14.25 -24.51
C ASP A 36 10.17 -14.96 -25.06
N GLU A 37 10.90 -14.30 -25.97
CA GLU A 37 12.27 -14.68 -26.27
C GLU A 37 13.13 -14.17 -25.12
N MET A 38 13.27 -15.06 -24.14
CA MET A 38 14.11 -14.87 -22.97
C MET A 38 15.56 -14.65 -23.42
N PRO A 39 16.16 -13.47 -23.16
CA PRO A 39 17.58 -13.30 -23.33
C PRO A 39 18.28 -14.34 -22.44
N ASP A 40 19.32 -14.99 -22.97
CA ASP A 40 20.15 -15.94 -22.22
C ASP A 40 20.95 -15.13 -21.16
N PHE A 41 20.28 -14.81 -20.06
CA PHE A 41 20.90 -14.18 -18.91
C PHE A 41 21.85 -15.21 -18.29
N PRO A 42 23.13 -14.87 -18.08
CA PRO A 42 24.05 -15.76 -17.40
C PRO A 42 23.43 -16.12 -16.05
N LYS A 43 23.30 -17.43 -15.78
CA LYS A 43 22.78 -17.99 -14.53
C LYS A 43 23.56 -17.37 -13.37
N SER A 44 22.98 -16.37 -12.71
CA SER A 44 23.40 -15.92 -11.41
C SER A 44 22.89 -16.94 -10.41
N ASP A 45 23.83 -17.69 -9.86
CA ASP A 45 23.63 -18.65 -8.79
C ASP A 45 23.30 -17.87 -7.51
N ASP A 46 22.03 -17.52 -7.32
CA ASP A 46 21.55 -16.96 -6.06
C ASP A 46 20.19 -17.58 -5.72
N SER A 47 20.29 -18.75 -5.11
CA SER A 47 19.26 -19.30 -4.25
C SER A 47 19.07 -18.39 -3.03
N LYS A 48 18.39 -17.26 -3.19
CA LYS A 48 17.71 -16.60 -2.07
C LYS A 48 16.43 -15.96 -2.55
N SER A 49 15.38 -16.76 -2.59
CA SER A 49 14.02 -16.27 -2.37
C SER A 49 14.05 -15.44 -1.08
N SER A 50 14.19 -14.12 -1.19
CA SER A 50 13.97 -13.23 -0.04
C SER A 50 12.46 -13.13 0.16
N SER A 51 11.87 -14.24 0.61
CA SER A 51 10.76 -14.16 1.55
C SER A 51 11.22 -13.17 2.63
N PRO A 52 10.43 -12.12 2.95
CA PRO A 52 10.83 -11.18 4.00
C PRO A 52 11.12 -12.01 5.24
N GLU A 53 12.39 -12.06 5.63
CA GLU A 53 12.78 -12.77 6.85
C GLU A 53 11.91 -12.16 7.96
N PRO A 54 11.12 -12.98 8.69
CA PRO A 54 10.32 -12.45 9.78
C PRO A 54 11.27 -11.69 10.70
N VAL A 55 10.82 -10.54 11.19
CA VAL A 55 11.55 -9.69 12.13
C VAL A 55 11.79 -10.45 13.44
N THR A 56 12.76 -11.37 13.46
CA THR A 56 13.01 -12.32 14.55
C THR A 56 13.87 -11.75 15.68
N HIS A 57 14.24 -10.47 15.62
CA HIS A 57 15.08 -9.85 16.66
C HIS A 57 14.29 -9.18 17.79
N LEU A 58 12.95 -9.22 17.74
CA LEU A 58 12.11 -8.65 18.80
C LEU A 58 11.99 -9.64 19.94
N LYS A 59 12.35 -9.21 21.14
CA LYS A 59 12.08 -9.97 22.36
C LYS A 59 10.57 -10.03 22.55
N TRP A 60 10.05 -11.16 22.99
CA TRP A 60 8.63 -11.34 23.31
C TRP A 60 8.16 -10.42 24.43
N ASP A 61 9.10 -9.91 25.25
CA ASP A 61 8.88 -8.90 26.28
C ASP A 61 8.88 -7.44 25.76
N ASP A 62 9.03 -7.20 24.46
CA ASP A 62 9.00 -5.84 23.91
C ASP A 62 7.59 -5.23 24.02
N PRO A 63 7.44 -4.00 24.56
CA PRO A 63 6.13 -3.38 24.76
C PRO A 63 5.35 -3.13 23.46
N TYR A 64 6.01 -3.15 22.30
CA TYR A 64 5.44 -2.98 20.96
C TYR A 64 5.52 -4.26 20.12
N TYR A 65 5.78 -5.42 20.73
CA TYR A 65 5.85 -6.71 20.04
C TYR A 65 4.56 -7.02 19.24
N ASP A 66 3.42 -6.66 19.83
CA ASP A 66 2.09 -6.85 19.23
C ASP A 66 1.92 -6.08 17.93
N ILE A 67 2.54 -4.90 17.79
CA ILE A 67 2.56 -4.07 16.58
C ILE A 67 3.59 -4.59 15.59
N ALA A 68 4.82 -4.82 16.06
CA ALA A 68 5.95 -5.12 15.19
C ALA A 68 5.80 -6.47 14.46
N ARG A 69 5.15 -7.46 15.10
CA ARG A 69 4.85 -8.76 14.47
C ARG A 69 3.93 -8.67 13.24
N HIS A 70 3.16 -7.59 13.08
CA HIS A 70 2.26 -7.39 11.93
C HIS A 70 2.91 -6.60 10.79
N GLN A 71 4.15 -6.12 10.96
CA GLN A 71 4.89 -5.37 9.94
C GLN A 71 4.15 -4.13 9.41
N ILE A 72 3.34 -3.49 10.27
CA ILE A 72 2.54 -2.30 9.90
C ILE A 72 3.42 -1.05 9.82
N VAL A 73 4.54 -1.02 10.55
CA VAL A 73 5.46 0.13 10.64
C VAL A 73 6.84 -0.29 10.18
N GLU A 74 7.42 0.48 9.26
CA GLU A 74 8.79 0.31 8.76
C GLU A 74 9.53 1.65 8.74
N VAL A 75 10.85 1.61 8.95
CA VAL A 75 11.73 2.77 8.71
C VAL A 75 12.18 2.76 7.25
N ALA A 76 11.65 3.68 6.44
CA ALA A 76 11.98 3.80 5.02
C ALA A 76 13.27 4.61 4.74
N GLY A 77 13.87 5.19 5.79
CA GLY A 77 15.13 5.91 5.70
C GLY A 77 15.17 7.15 6.58
N ASP A 78 15.99 8.12 6.18
CA ASP A 78 16.13 9.42 6.83
C ASP A 78 15.83 10.54 5.83
N ASP A 79 15.20 11.62 6.30
CA ASP A 79 15.04 12.83 5.49
C ASP A 79 16.36 13.60 5.36
N LYS A 80 16.34 14.70 4.59
CA LYS A 80 17.53 15.57 4.39
C LYS A 80 18.09 16.19 5.69
N TYR A 81 17.37 16.11 6.80
CA TYR A 81 17.76 16.59 8.12
C TYR A 81 18.13 15.46 9.08
N GLY A 82 18.16 14.20 8.62
CA GLY A 82 18.48 13.04 9.44
C GLY A 82 17.34 12.55 10.32
N ARG A 83 16.10 13.00 10.08
CA ARG A 83 14.92 12.50 10.81
C ARG A 83 14.44 11.22 10.15
N LYS A 84 14.15 10.20 10.96
CA LYS A 84 13.63 8.91 10.48
C LYS A 84 12.30 9.12 9.76
N ILE A 85 12.24 8.67 8.51
CA ILE A 85 10.99 8.54 7.76
C ILE A 85 10.45 7.15 8.07
N ILE A 86 9.25 7.12 8.63
CA ILE A 86 8.51 5.88 8.88
C ILE A 86 7.34 5.76 7.91
N VAL A 87 7.06 4.54 7.49
CA VAL A 87 5.94 4.20 6.61
C VAL A 87 4.98 3.31 7.39
N PHE A 88 3.70 3.66 7.32
CA PHE A 88 2.60 2.82 7.78
C PHE A 88 2.00 2.11 6.56
N SER A 89 2.10 0.79 6.51
CA SER A 89 1.62 -0.02 5.38
C SER A 89 0.82 -1.21 5.85
N ALA A 90 -0.47 -1.24 5.47
CA ALA A 90 -1.33 -2.40 5.68
C ALA A 90 -2.52 -2.35 4.72
N CYS A 91 -2.91 -3.51 4.17
CA CYS A 91 -4.14 -3.60 3.37
C CYS A 91 -5.40 -3.44 4.24
N ARG A 92 -5.33 -3.91 5.50
CA ARG A 92 -6.34 -3.76 6.54
C ARG A 92 -5.66 -3.71 7.90
N MET A 93 -6.13 -2.82 8.77
CA MET A 93 -5.70 -2.80 10.17
C MET A 93 -6.19 -4.07 10.89
N PRO A 94 -5.35 -4.76 11.67
CA PRO A 94 -5.82 -5.82 12.55
C PRO A 94 -6.89 -5.29 13.52
N PRO A 95 -7.85 -6.11 13.94
CA PRO A 95 -8.89 -5.68 14.88
C PRO A 95 -8.29 -5.30 16.25
N SER A 96 -8.99 -4.44 17.00
CA SER A 96 -8.48 -3.81 18.22
C SER A 96 -8.08 -4.79 19.33
N HIS A 97 -8.62 -6.01 19.33
CA HIS A 97 -8.22 -7.07 20.27
C HIS A 97 -6.91 -7.78 19.90
N GLN A 98 -6.40 -7.58 18.68
CA GLN A 98 -5.15 -8.16 18.18
C GLN A 98 -4.02 -7.12 18.04
N LEU A 99 -4.38 -5.85 18.02
CA LEU A 99 -3.49 -4.70 17.91
C LEU A 99 -4.13 -3.51 18.62
N ASP A 100 -3.42 -2.92 19.58
CA ASP A 100 -3.87 -1.68 20.21
C ASP A 100 -3.62 -0.48 19.29
N HIS A 101 -4.71 0.07 18.73
CA HIS A 101 -4.64 1.18 17.78
C HIS A 101 -4.22 2.49 18.45
N SER A 102 -4.52 2.65 19.75
CA SER A 102 -4.12 3.82 20.52
C SER A 102 -2.62 3.79 20.79
N LYS A 103 -2.03 2.62 21.05
CA LYS A 103 -0.55 2.52 21.13
C LYS A 103 0.15 2.79 19.81
N LEU A 104 -0.51 2.52 18.69
CA LEU A 104 0.08 2.70 17.36
C LEU A 104 0.03 4.16 16.88
N LEU A 105 -1.07 4.88 17.14
CA LEU A 105 -1.37 6.18 16.53
C LEU A 105 -1.72 7.31 17.54
N GLY A 106 -1.83 7.01 18.83
CA GLY A 106 -2.39 7.89 19.86
C GLY A 106 -1.40 8.70 20.67
#